data_AF-A0A5N7NAS5-F1
#
_entry.id   AF-A0A5N7NAS5-F1
#
_cell.length_a   1.000
_cell.length_b   1.000
_cell.length_c   1.000
_cell.angle_alpha   90.00
_cell.angle_beta   90.00
_cell.angle_gamma   90.00
#
_symmetry.space_group_name_H-M   'P 1'
#
loop_
_entity.id
_entity.type
_entity.pdbx_description
1 polymer ?
#
loop_
_entity_poly.entity_id
_entity_poly.type
_entity_poly.pdbx_seq_one_letter_code
_entity_poly.pdbx_strand_id
1 'polypeptide(L)'
;MAKSSRRSGHRANQLLAALEPEDFAVLEPHLETVRLVKGTVVYETGDRMPFVYFPQDAVVSLVTVLADGKTVEMAVLGREALFGLTSALATYRSLGRYVVQVTGTASSLDTAALRRVFEARPAVRELCLQFVEALLAQALQSMACNNLFGSGTLLGSGALRH
;
A
#
# COMPACT_ATOMS: atom_id res chain seq x y z
N MET A 1 28.67 -24.90 -15.04
CA MET A 1 28.08 -24.61 -13.71
C MET A 1 28.31 -23.14 -13.39
N ALA A 2 27.24 -22.36 -13.33
CA ALA A 2 27.21 -21.04 -12.68
C ALA A 2 25.73 -20.68 -12.44
N LYS A 3 25.08 -21.33 -11.46
CA LYS A 3 23.82 -20.85 -10.89
C LYS A 3 24.19 -19.64 -10.01
N SER A 4 24.32 -18.47 -10.62
CA SER A 4 24.28 -17.22 -9.87
C SER A 4 22.83 -16.97 -9.51
N SER A 5 22.47 -17.26 -8.26
CA SER A 5 21.16 -17.00 -7.68
C SER A 5 20.93 -15.49 -7.62
N ARG A 6 20.39 -14.90 -8.70
CA ARG A 6 19.64 -13.65 -8.56
C ARG A 6 18.45 -14.01 -7.69
N ARG A 7 18.38 -13.51 -6.45
CA ARG A 7 17.10 -13.39 -5.75
C ARG A 7 16.12 -12.82 -6.79
N SER A 8 15.00 -13.49 -7.06
CA SER A 8 14.04 -13.01 -8.06
C SER A 8 13.79 -11.52 -7.80
N GLY A 9 13.83 -10.68 -8.85
CA GLY A 9 13.76 -9.22 -8.68
C GLY A 9 12.57 -8.78 -7.82
N HIS A 10 11.52 -9.58 -7.81
CA HIS A 10 10.35 -9.48 -6.95
C HIS A 10 10.64 -9.39 -5.45
N ARG A 11 11.64 -10.12 -4.93
CA ARG A 11 12.02 -10.12 -3.51
C ARG A 11 12.88 -8.91 -3.11
N ALA A 12 12.97 -7.89 -3.97
CA ALA A 12 13.38 -6.55 -3.55
C ALA A 12 12.28 -5.85 -2.73
N ASN A 13 11.01 -6.25 -2.91
CA ASN A 13 9.93 -5.90 -1.99
C ASN A 13 10.04 -6.73 -0.70
N GLN A 14 9.92 -6.09 0.46
CA GLN A 14 10.14 -6.71 1.77
C GLN A 14 9.04 -7.72 2.13
N LEU A 15 7.79 -7.50 1.71
CA LEU A 15 6.69 -8.44 1.97
C LEU A 15 6.91 -9.75 1.19
N LEU A 16 7.29 -9.64 -0.09
CA LEU A 16 7.64 -10.82 -0.90
C LEU A 16 8.96 -11.48 -0.43
N ALA A 17 9.89 -10.70 0.13
CA ALA A 17 11.11 -11.21 0.73
C ALA A 17 10.86 -11.98 2.04
N ALA A 18 9.80 -11.64 2.78
CA ALA A 18 9.46 -12.28 4.05
C ALA A 18 8.82 -13.67 3.90
N LEU A 19 8.26 -13.98 2.73
CA LEU A 19 7.70 -15.31 2.46
C LEU A 19 8.79 -16.38 2.41
N GLU A 20 8.48 -17.56 2.92
CA GLU A 20 9.30 -18.76 2.71
C GLU A 20 9.35 -19.12 1.22
N PRO A 21 10.42 -19.78 0.74
CA PRO A 21 10.59 -20.10 -0.68
C PRO A 21 9.40 -20.84 -1.31
N GLU A 22 8.79 -21.75 -0.55
CA GLU A 22 7.65 -22.56 -1.01
C GLU A 22 6.39 -21.72 -1.22
N ASP A 23 6.12 -20.76 -0.34
CA ASP A 23 4.97 -19.86 -0.46
C ASP A 23 5.18 -18.81 -1.54
N PHE A 24 6.40 -18.28 -1.64
CA PHE A 24 6.77 -17.36 -2.72
C PHE A 24 6.62 -18.02 -4.10
N ALA A 25 7.00 -19.29 -4.24
CA ALA A 25 6.88 -20.05 -5.48
C ALA A 25 5.43 -20.20 -5.98
N VAL A 26 4.44 -20.04 -5.10
CA VAL A 26 3.01 -20.05 -5.49
C VAL A 26 2.60 -18.70 -6.10
N LEU A 27 3.19 -17.60 -5.64
CA LEU A 27 2.94 -16.26 -6.18
C LEU A 27 3.75 -15.95 -7.43
N GLU A 28 4.99 -16.42 -7.50
CA GLU A 28 5.97 -16.10 -8.55
C GLU A 28 5.43 -16.23 -9.98
N PRO A 29 4.68 -17.28 -10.36
CA PRO A 29 4.14 -17.43 -11.71
C PRO A 29 3.11 -16.36 -12.12
N HIS A 30 2.55 -15.64 -11.14
CA HIS A 30 1.57 -14.59 -11.36
C HIS A 30 2.18 -13.18 -11.32
N LEU A 31 3.45 -13.05 -10.93
CA LEU A 31 4.12 -11.76 -10.79
C LEU A 31 4.75 -11.31 -12.10
N GLU A 32 4.43 -10.08 -12.49
CA GLU A 32 5.07 -9.38 -13.59
C GLU A 32 5.85 -8.19 -13.06
N THR A 33 7.01 -7.88 -13.62
CA THR A 33 7.73 -6.64 -13.25
C THR A 33 7.28 -5.51 -14.16
N VAL A 34 6.79 -4.43 -13.57
CA VAL A 34 6.34 -3.23 -14.27
C VAL A 34 7.16 -2.02 -13.87
N ARG A 35 7.25 -1.04 -14.76
CA ARG A 35 7.89 0.23 -14.50
C ARG A 35 6.86 1.27 -14.06
N LEU A 36 7.11 1.90 -12.91
CA LEU A 36 6.30 3.02 -12.41
C LEU A 36 7.06 4.32 -12.67
N VAL A 37 6.44 5.24 -13.40
CA VAL A 37 7.07 6.51 -13.81
C VAL A 37 6.55 7.64 -12.94
N LYS A 38 7.44 8.47 -12.38
CA LYS A 38 7.10 9.64 -11.56
C LYS A 38 6.01 10.50 -12.21
N GLY A 39 5.04 10.93 -11.42
CA GLY A 39 3.89 11.73 -11.84
C GLY A 39 2.73 10.92 -12.41
N THR A 40 2.92 9.62 -12.66
CA THR A 40 1.83 8.74 -13.13
C THR A 40 0.83 8.52 -12.00
N VAL A 41 -0.45 8.67 -12.32
CA VAL A 41 -1.54 8.23 -11.44
C VAL A 41 -1.85 6.78 -11.80
N VAL A 42 -1.60 5.86 -10.88
CA VAL A 42 -1.83 4.42 -11.08
C VAL A 42 -3.31 4.09 -10.93
N TYR A 43 -3.97 4.71 -9.96
CA TYR A 43 -5.42 4.62 -9.73
C TYR A 43 -5.95 5.99 -9.30
N GLU A 44 -7.10 6.36 -9.84
CA GLU A 44 -7.90 7.50 -9.37
C GLU A 44 -8.81 7.10 -8.21
N THR A 45 -9.31 8.09 -7.46
CA THR A 45 -10.28 7.85 -6.39
C THR A 45 -11.53 7.19 -6.95
N GLY A 46 -11.96 6.09 -6.33
CA GLY A 46 -13.13 5.34 -6.78
C GLY A 46 -12.84 4.34 -7.91
N ASP A 47 -11.61 4.22 -8.40
CA ASP A 47 -11.29 3.21 -9.42
C ASP A 47 -11.42 1.78 -8.87
N ARG A 48 -11.72 0.84 -9.78
CA ARG A 48 -11.45 -0.58 -9.52
C ARG A 48 -9.95 -0.80 -9.66
N MET A 49 -9.37 -1.62 -8.78
CA MET A 49 -7.94 -1.94 -8.82
C MET A 49 -7.76 -3.38 -9.31
N PRO A 50 -7.67 -3.62 -10.63
CA PRO A 50 -7.50 -4.95 -11.20
C PRO A 50 -6.13 -5.57 -10.90
N PHE A 51 -5.16 -4.77 -10.46
CA PHE A 51 -3.82 -5.21 -10.11
C PHE A 51 -3.44 -4.81 -8.69
N VAL A 52 -2.69 -5.69 -8.04
CA VAL A 52 -1.96 -5.41 -6.80
C VAL A 52 -0.49 -5.21 -7.14
N TYR A 53 0.15 -4.23 -6.52
CA TYR A 53 1.54 -3.86 -6.76
C TYR A 53 2.37 -3.96 -5.49
N PHE A 54 3.61 -4.42 -5.66
CA PHE A 54 4.66 -4.56 -4.65
C PHE A 54 5.87 -3.74 -5.11
N PRO A 55 6.01 -2.48 -4.69
CA PRO A 55 7.15 -1.65 -5.08
C PRO A 55 8.49 -2.30 -4.70
N GLN A 56 9.51 -2.12 -5.54
CA GLN A 56 10.86 -2.64 -5.33
C GLN A 56 11.83 -1.48 -5.02
N ASP A 57 11.82 -0.47 -5.88
CA ASP A 57 12.60 0.76 -5.78
C ASP A 57 11.79 2.03 -6.17
N ALA A 58 10.47 1.87 -6.37
CA ALA A 58 9.53 2.97 -6.55
C ALA A 58 8.94 3.43 -5.21
N VAL A 59 8.46 4.68 -5.18
CA VAL A 59 7.66 5.25 -4.07
C VAL A 59 6.36 5.79 -4.63
N VAL A 60 5.24 5.42 -4.01
CA VAL A 60 3.89 5.83 -4.40
C VAL A 60 3.20 6.51 -3.21
N SER A 61 2.62 7.68 -3.42
CA SER A 61 1.76 8.33 -2.43
C SER A 61 0.31 8.00 -2.70
N LEU A 62 -0.43 7.64 -1.66
CA LEU A 62 -1.89 7.64 -1.67
C LEU A 62 -2.38 9.00 -1.16
N VAL A 63 -3.09 9.74 -1.99
CA VAL A 63 -3.58 11.09 -1.67
C VAL A 63 -5.10 11.16 -1.82
N THR A 64 -5.76 11.96 -0.97
CA THR A 64 -7.17 12.33 -1.16
C THR A 64 -7.28 13.77 -1.64
N VAL A 65 -8.34 14.08 -2.38
CA VAL A 65 -8.65 15.44 -2.83
C VAL A 65 -9.77 15.99 -1.95
N LEU A 66 -9.52 17.12 -1.30
CA LEU A 66 -10.49 17.83 -0.48
C LEU A 66 -11.47 18.64 -1.34
N ALA A 67 -12.58 19.06 -0.74
CA ALA A 67 -13.61 19.87 -1.43
C ALA A 67 -13.08 21.21 -1.97
N ASP A 68 -12.02 21.77 -1.36
CA ASP A 68 -11.36 22.99 -1.81
C ASP A 68 -10.28 22.75 -2.89
N GLY A 69 -10.16 21.51 -3.39
CA GLY A 69 -9.22 21.11 -4.43
C GLY A 69 -7.80 20.83 -3.93
N LYS A 70 -7.50 21.04 -2.65
CA LYS A 70 -6.20 20.65 -2.08
C LYS A 70 -6.08 19.14 -1.95
N THR A 71 -4.86 18.64 -2.04
CA THR A 71 -4.57 17.22 -1.83
C THR A 71 -3.95 17.01 -0.46
N VAL A 72 -4.40 15.98 0.25
CA VAL A 72 -3.79 15.53 1.51
C VAL A 72 -3.21 14.14 1.28
N GLU A 73 -1.94 13.97 1.64
CA GLU A 73 -1.30 12.66 1.62
C GLU A 73 -1.82 11.82 2.79
N MET A 74 -2.31 10.62 2.45
CA MET A 74 -2.84 9.64 3.42
C MET A 74 -1.78 8.59 3.77
N ALA A 75 -0.97 8.19 2.79
CA ALA A 75 0.11 7.22 3.01
C ALA A 75 1.22 7.37 1.96
N VAL A 76 2.44 6.99 2.36
CA VAL A 76 3.59 6.78 1.48
C VAL A 76 3.88 5.29 1.44
N LEU A 77 4.03 4.73 0.24
CA LEU A 77 4.12 3.30 -0.01
C LEU A 77 5.40 3.02 -0.78
N GLY A 78 6.38 2.40 -0.09
CA GLY A 78 7.65 1.98 -0.65
C GLY A 78 7.77 0.46 -0.76
N ARG A 79 9.00 -0.04 -0.60
CA ARG A 79 9.34 -1.47 -0.73
C ARG A 79 8.80 -2.35 0.39
N GLU A 80 8.41 -1.75 1.49
CA GLU A 80 7.77 -2.35 2.66
C GLU A 80 6.27 -2.54 2.49
N ALA A 81 5.69 -1.97 1.44
CA ALA A 81 4.27 -1.92 1.24
C ALA A 81 3.81 -2.75 0.03
N LEU A 82 2.50 -2.86 -0.08
CA LEU A 82 1.79 -3.21 -1.30
C LEU A 82 0.58 -2.28 -1.45
N PHE A 83 0.01 -2.18 -2.64
CA PHE A 83 -1.24 -1.45 -2.87
C PHE A 83 -2.14 -2.12 -3.89
N GLY A 84 -3.45 -1.85 -3.80
CA GLY A 84 -4.49 -2.56 -4.56
C GLY A 84 -5.13 -3.73 -3.80
N LEU A 85 -4.60 -4.10 -2.61
CA LEU A 85 -5.07 -5.24 -1.82
C LEU A 85 -6.54 -5.18 -1.43
N THR A 86 -7.09 -3.99 -1.19
CA THR A 86 -8.50 -3.87 -0.78
C THR A 86 -9.46 -4.36 -1.86
N SER A 87 -9.09 -4.28 -3.14
CA SER A 87 -9.85 -4.89 -4.25
C SER A 87 -9.64 -6.41 -4.35
N ALA A 88 -8.58 -6.95 -3.75
CA ALA A 88 -8.32 -8.40 -3.72
C ALA A 88 -9.07 -9.09 -2.59
N LEU A 89 -9.11 -8.45 -1.42
CA LEU A 89 -9.77 -9.00 -0.22
C LEU A 89 -11.28 -8.75 -0.22
N ALA A 90 -11.74 -7.72 -0.92
CA ALA A 90 -13.14 -7.35 -1.00
C ALA A 90 -13.43 -6.58 -2.31
N THR A 91 -14.67 -6.17 -2.54
CA THR A 91 -15.07 -5.38 -3.71
C THR A 91 -14.84 -3.87 -3.53
N TYR A 92 -13.88 -3.47 -2.70
CA TYR A 92 -13.60 -2.05 -2.46
C TYR A 92 -12.91 -1.40 -3.65
N ARG A 93 -13.27 -0.14 -3.88
CA ARG A 93 -12.65 0.77 -4.85
C ARG A 93 -11.50 1.52 -4.18
N SER A 94 -10.66 2.16 -4.99
CA SER A 94 -9.57 3.01 -4.50
C SER A 94 -10.09 4.11 -3.57
N LEU A 95 -9.47 4.25 -2.40
CA LEU A 95 -9.81 5.27 -1.40
C LEU A 95 -9.30 6.67 -1.76
N GLY A 96 -8.37 6.75 -2.72
CA GLY A 96 -7.72 7.98 -3.12
C GLY A 96 -6.99 7.83 -4.46
N ARG A 97 -6.14 8.80 -4.78
CA ARG A 97 -5.27 8.74 -5.95
C ARG A 97 -3.94 8.13 -5.55
N TYR A 98 -3.48 7.14 -6.29
CA TYR A 98 -2.14 6.57 -6.13
C TYR A 98 -1.20 7.22 -7.14
N VAL A 99 -0.29 8.08 -6.66
CA VAL A 99 0.60 8.88 -7.49
C VAL A 99 2.04 8.44 -7.29
N VAL A 100 2.73 8.09 -8.37
CA VAL A 100 4.14 7.72 -8.31
C VAL A 100 4.99 8.95 -8.01
N GLN A 101 5.71 8.96 -6.88
CA GLN A 101 6.59 10.05 -6.48
C GLN A 101 8.04 9.83 -6.93
N VAL A 102 8.48 8.58 -6.93
CA VAL A 102 9.83 8.18 -7.34
C VAL A 102 9.70 7.09 -8.40
N THR A 103 10.31 7.34 -9.56
CA THR A 103 10.37 6.37 -10.66
C THR A 103 11.12 5.12 -10.22
N GLY A 104 10.57 3.95 -10.54
CA GLY A 104 11.19 2.68 -10.24
C GLY A 104 10.40 1.53 -10.84
N THR A 105 10.46 0.39 -10.17
CA THR A 105 9.85 -0.87 -10.55
C THR A 105 8.99 -1.41 -9.42
N ALA A 106 8.02 -2.22 -9.80
CA ALA A 106 7.16 -2.95 -8.89
C ALA A 106 6.86 -4.34 -9.48
N SER A 107 6.62 -5.31 -8.61
CA SER A 107 5.94 -6.54 -9.04
C SER A 107 4.44 -6.27 -9.06
N SER A 108 3.74 -6.63 -10.13
CA SER A 108 2.29 -6.60 -10.21
C SER A 108 1.72 -7.99 -10.39
N LEU A 109 0.53 -8.23 -9.85
CA LEU A 109 -0.29 -9.39 -10.20
C LEU A 109 -1.76 -9.02 -10.23
N ASP A 110 -2.53 -9.80 -10.98
CA ASP A 110 -3.98 -9.68 -11.04
C ASP A 110 -4.60 -9.90 -9.64
N THR A 111 -5.54 -9.03 -9.30
CA THR A 111 -6.25 -9.01 -8.02
C THR A 111 -7.00 -10.33 -7.76
N ALA A 112 -7.58 -10.96 -8.77
CA ALA A 112 -8.23 -12.26 -8.65
C ALA A 112 -7.21 -13.41 -8.51
N ALA A 113 -6.01 -13.28 -9.08
CA ALA A 113 -4.93 -14.23 -8.83
C ALA A 113 -4.45 -14.15 -7.37
N LEU A 114 -4.22 -12.94 -6.84
CA LEU A 114 -3.87 -12.77 -5.42
C LEU A 114 -4.95 -13.34 -4.50
N ARG A 115 -6.24 -13.07 -4.78
CA ARG A 115 -7.36 -13.61 -4.00
C ARG A 115 -7.34 -15.13 -3.94
N ARG A 116 -7.13 -15.81 -5.08
CA ARG A 116 -7.02 -17.28 -5.13
C ARG A 116 -5.87 -17.80 -4.26
N VAL A 117 -4.70 -17.15 -4.31
CA VAL A 117 -3.56 -17.55 -3.49
C VAL A 117 -3.81 -17.27 -2.00
N PHE A 118 -4.41 -16.13 -1.68
CA PHE A 118 -4.80 -15.77 -0.30
C PHE A 118 -5.77 -16.78 0.32
N GLU A 119 -6.74 -17.27 -0.45
CA GLU A 119 -7.68 -18.31 0.00
C GLU A 119 -6.97 -19.67 0.18
N ALA A 120 -6.06 -20.02 -0.73
CA ALA A 120 -5.43 -21.33 -0.75
C ALA A 120 -4.19 -21.48 0.15
N ARG A 121 -3.48 -20.40 0.48
CA ARG A 121 -2.17 -20.44 1.17
C ARG A 121 -2.18 -19.62 2.47
N PRO A 122 -2.15 -20.28 3.65
CA PRO A 122 -2.16 -19.61 4.95
C PRO A 122 -1.06 -18.55 5.13
N ALA A 123 0.17 -18.84 4.73
CA ALA A 123 1.29 -17.92 4.90
C ALA A 123 1.11 -16.60 4.11
N VAL A 124 0.61 -16.68 2.87
CA VAL A 124 0.31 -15.48 2.06
C VAL A 124 -0.83 -14.68 2.66
N ARG A 125 -1.84 -15.37 3.21
CA ARG A 125 -2.94 -14.73 3.93
C ARG A 125 -2.45 -14.00 5.18
N GLU A 126 -1.65 -14.65 6.00
CA GLU A 126 -1.08 -14.07 7.22
C GLU A 126 -0.21 -12.84 6.90
N LEU A 127 0.63 -12.92 5.86
CA LEU A 127 1.41 -11.76 5.38
C LEU A 127 0.50 -10.57 5.04
N CYS A 128 -0.58 -10.79 4.29
CA CYS A 128 -1.50 -9.73 3.90
C CYS A 128 -2.24 -9.14 5.12
N LEU A 129 -2.65 -9.98 6.07
CA LEU A 129 -3.34 -9.54 7.28
C LEU A 129 -2.41 -8.75 8.20
N GLN A 130 -1.17 -9.21 8.40
CA GLN A 130 -0.16 -8.49 9.17
C GLN A 130 0.18 -7.13 8.55
N PHE A 131 0.25 -7.05 7.22
CA PHE A 131 0.42 -5.78 6.52
C PHE A 131 -0.76 -4.83 6.77
N VAL A 132 -2.01 -5.32 6.69
CA VAL A 132 -3.21 -4.51 6.97
C VAL A 132 -3.22 -4.03 8.43
N GLU A 133 -2.88 -4.89 9.38
CA GLU A 133 -2.78 -4.55 10.80
C GLU A 133 -1.74 -3.46 11.03
N ALA A 134 -0.54 -3.59 10.46
CA ALA A 134 0.52 -2.60 10.54
C ALA A 134 0.08 -1.24 9.94
N LEU A 135 -0.61 -1.26 8.80
CA LEU A 135 -1.12 -0.05 8.16
C LEU A 135 -2.20 0.64 9.01
N LEU A 136 -3.10 -0.13 9.62
CA LEU A 136 -4.11 0.40 10.55
C LEU A 136 -3.46 1.02 11.79
N ALA A 137 -2.47 0.35 12.37
CA ALA A 137 -1.71 0.89 13.50
C ALA A 137 -1.02 2.21 13.13
N GLN A 138 -0.38 2.28 11.97
CA GLN A 138 0.25 3.51 11.47
C GLN A 138 -0.77 4.65 11.24
N ALA A 139 -1.94 4.34 10.68
CA ALA A 139 -3.00 5.32 10.49
C ALA A 139 -3.52 5.88 11.83
N LEU A 140 -3.78 5.00 12.81
CA LEU A 140 -4.23 5.39 14.15
C LEU A 140 -3.17 6.23 14.88
N GLN A 141 -1.89 5.87 14.78
CA GLN A 141 -0.79 6.65 15.35
C GLN A 141 -0.69 8.03 14.69
N SER A 142 -0.82 8.11 13.36
CA SER A 142 -0.80 9.39 12.64
C SER A 142 -1.93 10.32 13.08
N MET A 143 -3.13 9.77 13.31
CA MET A 143 -4.26 10.53 13.86
C MET A 143 -4.00 11.00 15.30
N ALA A 144 -3.43 10.14 16.15
CA ALA A 144 -3.07 10.51 17.51
C ALA A 144 -2.03 11.64 17.54
N CYS A 145 -0.96 11.53 16.74
CA CYS A 145 0.05 12.57 16.59
C CYS A 145 -0.53 13.88 16.05
N ASN A 146 -1.36 13.82 15.00
CA ASN A 146 -1.98 15.01 14.43
C ASN A 146 -2.98 15.69 15.41
N ASN A 147 -3.66 14.92 16.27
CA ASN A 147 -4.51 15.47 17.33
C ASN A 147 -3.69 16.10 18.48
N LEU A 148 -2.50 15.56 18.77
CA LEU A 148 -1.61 16.05 19.83
C LEU A 148 -0.81 17.31 19.42
N PHE A 149 -0.62 17.56 18.13
CA PHE A 149 0.03 18.78 17.62
C PHE A 149 -0.92 19.75 16.88
N GLY A 150 -2.21 19.46 16.88
CA GLY A 150 -3.29 20.27 16.28
C GLY A 150 -4.25 20.93 17.29
N SER A 151 -3.91 20.97 18.58
CA SER A 151 -4.71 21.63 19.62
C SER A 151 -3.98 22.83 20.25
N GLY A 152 -3.47 23.72 19.41
CA GLY A 152 -3.34 25.13 19.77
C GLY A 152 -4.67 25.82 19.45
N THR A 153 -5.58 25.85 20.43
CA THR A 153 -6.72 26.80 20.65
C THR A 153 -7.93 26.07 21.21
N LEU A 154 -7.92 25.78 22.52
CA LEU A 154 -9.13 25.71 23.36
C LEU A 154 -8.78 26.13 24.79
N LEU A 155 -8.27 27.34 24.97
CA LEU A 155 -8.36 28.07 26.23
C LEU A 155 -8.56 29.55 25.91
N GLY A 156 -9.83 29.92 25.74
CA GLY A 156 -10.29 31.28 25.53
C GLY A 156 -11.70 31.45 26.07
N SER A 157 -11.79 31.70 27.37
CA SER A 157 -12.68 32.72 27.96
C SER A 157 -14.17 32.67 27.59
N GLY A 158 -14.96 31.88 28.31
CA GLY A 158 -16.41 32.03 28.42
C GLY A 158 -16.81 32.40 29.85
N ALA A 159 -16.69 33.69 30.18
CA ALA A 159 -17.26 34.24 31.40
C ALA A 159 -18.79 34.15 31.33
N LEU A 160 -19.40 33.42 32.25
CA LEU A 160 -20.83 33.55 32.56
C LEU A 160 -20.93 34.17 33.95
N ARG A 161 -21.20 35.48 33.97
CA ARG A 161 -21.86 36.18 35.07
C ARG A 161 -23.33 36.33 34.69
N HIS A 162 -24.21 35.81 35.51
CA HIS A 162 -25.42 36.48 35.97
C HIS A 162 -25.70 35.99 37.39
#